data_AF-A0A7C2KF86-F1
#
_entry.id   AF-A0A7C2KF86-F1
#
_cell.length_a   1.000
_cell.length_b   1.000
_cell.length_c   1.000
_cell.angle_alpha   90.00
_cell.angle_beta   90.00
_cell.angle_gamma   90.00
#
_symmetry.space_group_name_H-M   'P 1'
#
loop_
_entity.id
_entity.type
_entity.pdbx_description
1 polymer ?
#
loop_
_entity_poly.entity_id
_entity_poly.type
_entity_poly.pdbx_seq_one_letter_code
_entity_poly.pdbx_strand_id
1 'polypeptide(L)'
;MSNHRIELDGVELTLSRPDELNMQMVGFYDLQKQLEACWLSLEDGDLPLVPRLLGRPGVGKTTLAYAVGKKLSQEVYIFQCTMDTRPEDLIITPVIGGGNSNASKSQAKLTPEIRYQASSLVTAMIRGG
;
A
#
# COMPACT_ATOMS: atom_id res chain seq x y z
N MET A 1 0.54 -7.91 18.22
CA MET A 1 -0.32 -8.13 17.03
C MET A 1 -1.00 -6.80 16.73
N SER A 2 -0.38 -5.94 15.93
CA SER A 2 -0.98 -4.64 15.59
C SER A 2 -2.14 -4.87 14.63
N ASN A 3 -3.34 -4.50 15.05
CA ASN A 3 -4.55 -4.61 14.24
C ASN A 3 -4.48 -3.60 13.09
N HIS A 4 -4.23 -4.08 11.87
CA HIS A 4 -4.29 -3.29 10.64
C HIS A 4 -5.73 -3.18 10.11
N ARG A 5 -6.69 -2.92 10.99
CA ARG A 5 -8.10 -2.83 10.61
C ARG A 5 -8.62 -1.44 10.87
N ILE A 6 -9.51 -0.98 9.99
CA ILE A 6 -10.26 0.26 10.14
C ILE A 6 -11.72 -0.01 9.85
N GLU A 7 -12.59 0.88 10.29
CA GLU A 7 -14.01 0.88 9.95
C GLU A 7 -14.31 2.11 9.10
N LEU A 8 -14.93 1.90 7.94
CA LEU A 8 -15.45 2.96 7.07
C LEU A 8 -16.92 2.67 6.79
N ASP A 9 -17.80 3.61 7.14
CA ASP A 9 -19.26 3.50 6.95
C ASP A 9 -19.86 2.17 7.45
N GLY A 10 -19.39 1.66 8.60
CA GLY A 10 -19.86 0.39 9.17
C GLY A 10 -19.23 -0.87 8.55
N VAL A 11 -18.27 -0.72 7.64
CA VAL A 11 -17.56 -1.84 6.99
C VAL A 11 -16.13 -1.92 7.53
N GLU A 12 -15.79 -3.07 8.12
CA GLU A 12 -14.41 -3.35 8.56
C GLU A 12 -13.52 -3.69 7.35
N LEU A 13 -12.48 -2.88 7.14
CA LEU A 13 -11.45 -3.11 6.14
C LEU A 13 -10.16 -3.58 6.81
N THR A 14 -9.59 -4.65 6.28
CA THR A 14 -8.22 -5.05 6.60
C THR A 14 -7.26 -4.34 5.64
N LEU A 15 -6.33 -3.58 6.20
CA LEU A 15 -5.30 -2.85 5.47
C LEU A 15 -4.06 -3.72 5.23
N SER A 16 -3.37 -3.43 4.13
CA SER A 16 -2.06 -4.01 3.84
C SER A 16 -0.99 -3.50 4.81
N ARG A 17 0.15 -4.20 4.84
CA ARG A 17 1.33 -3.73 5.56
C ARG A 17 2.21 -2.92 4.61
N PRO A 18 2.93 -1.92 5.14
CA PRO A 18 3.98 -1.29 4.36
C PRO A 18 5.07 -2.31 4.01
N ASP A 19 5.67 -2.14 2.84
CA ASP A 19 6.78 -2.95 2.39
C ASP A 19 8.05 -2.58 3.17
N GLU A 20 8.76 -3.61 3.64
CA GLU A 20 10.04 -3.48 4.30
C GLU A 20 11.09 -4.25 3.48
N LEU A 21 11.79 -3.52 2.62
CA LEU A 21 12.83 -4.06 1.78
C LEU A 21 14.21 -3.82 2.39
N ASN A 22 14.97 -4.88 2.58
CA ASN A 22 16.37 -4.82 3.02
C ASN A 22 17.29 -4.57 1.81
N MET A 23 17.44 -3.30 1.43
CA MET A 23 18.25 -2.91 0.27
C MET A 23 19.05 -1.63 0.55
N GLN A 24 20.31 -1.61 0.10
CA GLN A 24 21.14 -0.42 0.09
C GLN A 24 21.23 0.13 -1.34
N MET A 25 20.87 1.39 -1.51
CA MET A 25 20.96 2.06 -2.81
C MET A 25 22.35 2.70 -2.96
N VAL A 26 22.95 2.51 -4.14
CA VAL A 26 24.23 3.11 -4.50
C VAL A 26 24.03 3.96 -5.77
N GLY A 27 24.41 5.24 -5.71
CA GLY A 27 24.34 6.16 -6.86
C GLY A 27 22.95 6.79 -7.09
N PHE A 28 22.74 7.32 -8.31
CA PHE A 28 21.50 8.00 -8.75
C PHE A 28 21.11 9.27 -7.96
N TYR A 29 22.07 9.97 -7.36
CA TYR A 29 21.81 11.14 -6.52
C TYR A 29 20.97 12.23 -7.19
N ASP A 30 21.16 12.48 -8.50
CA ASP A 30 20.37 13.49 -9.21
C ASP A 30 18.92 13.04 -9.43
N LEU A 31 18.68 11.76 -9.75
CA LEU A 31 17.33 11.22 -9.88
C LEU A 31 16.61 11.15 -8.54
N GLN A 32 17.35 10.88 -7.45
CA GLN A 32 16.79 10.96 -6.09
C GLN A 32 16.27 12.36 -5.81
N LYS A 33 17.08 13.40 -6.06
CA LYS A 33 16.66 14.79 -5.87
C LYS A 33 15.43 15.15 -6.70
N GLN A 34 15.35 14.67 -7.95
CA GLN A 34 14.18 14.88 -8.79
C GLN A 34 12.94 14.19 -8.21
N LEU A 35 13.07 12.97 -7.71
CA LEU A 35 11.97 12.22 -7.13
C LEU A 35 11.51 12.81 -5.79
N GLU A 36 12.47 13.23 -4.95
CA GLU A 36 12.22 13.98 -3.72
C GLU A 36 11.44 15.27 -4.01
N ALA A 37 11.84 16.03 -5.04
CA ALA A 37 11.13 17.23 -5.45
C ALA A 37 9.71 16.94 -5.98
N CYS A 38 9.50 15.82 -6.68
CA CYS A 38 8.16 15.42 -7.13
C CYS A 38 7.19 15.17 -5.98
N TRP A 39 7.70 14.66 -4.86
CA TRP A 39 6.90 14.29 -3.69
C TRP A 39 6.95 15.32 -2.56
N LEU A 40 7.59 16.45 -2.78
CA LEU A 40 7.58 17.56 -1.83
C LEU A 40 6.20 18.23 -1.88
N SER A 41 5.59 18.38 -0.70
CA SER A 41 4.37 19.15 -0.48
C SER A 41 4.74 20.31 0.46
N LEU A 42 4.36 21.54 0.10
CA LEU A 42 4.80 22.75 0.83
C LEU A 42 3.75 23.27 1.80
N GLU A 43 2.47 23.13 1.42
CA GLU A 43 1.33 23.54 2.23
C GLU A 43 0.39 22.36 2.52
N ASP A 44 -0.34 22.45 3.63
CA ASP A 44 -1.35 21.45 3.96
C ASP A 44 -2.44 21.42 2.86
N GLY A 45 -2.55 20.29 2.16
CA GLY A 45 -3.48 20.09 1.05
C GLY A 45 -2.84 20.14 -0.34
N ASP A 46 -1.54 20.45 -0.45
CA ASP A 46 -0.81 20.33 -1.72
C ASP A 46 -0.70 18.87 -2.14
N LEU A 47 -1.17 18.57 -3.35
CA LEU A 47 -1.03 17.25 -3.95
C LEU A 47 0.37 17.11 -4.55
N PRO A 48 1.15 16.09 -4.14
CA PRO A 48 2.44 15.81 -4.77
C PRO A 48 2.25 15.40 -6.24
N LEU A 49 3.32 15.49 -7.02
CA LEU A 49 3.32 15.00 -8.40
C LEU A 49 3.26 13.47 -8.44
N VAL A 50 2.81 12.93 -9.58
CA VAL A 50 2.75 11.49 -9.86
C VAL A 50 3.85 11.11 -10.87
N PRO A 51 5.11 10.96 -10.42
CA PRO A 51 6.25 10.72 -11.31
C PRO A 51 6.19 9.32 -11.94
N ARG A 52 6.66 9.21 -13.17
CA ARG A 52 6.82 7.94 -13.89
C ARG A 52 8.31 7.63 -14.07
N LEU A 53 8.76 6.54 -13.45
CA LEU A 53 10.14 6.06 -13.58
C LEU A 53 10.26 5.11 -14.78
N LEU A 54 10.92 5.57 -15.84
CA LEU A 54 11.13 4.80 -17.07
C LEU A 54 12.56 4.27 -17.15
N GLY A 55 12.73 3.09 -17.77
CA GLY A 55 14.05 2.50 -17.98
C GLY A 55 14.00 0.98 -18.12
N ARG A 56 15.11 0.38 -18.56
CA ARG A 56 15.22 -1.07 -18.75
C ARG A 56 14.89 -1.84 -17.45
N PRO A 57 14.38 -3.08 -17.53
CA PRO A 57 14.26 -3.94 -16.37
C PRO A 57 15.60 -4.07 -15.62
N GLY A 58 15.55 -4.17 -14.29
CA GLY A 58 16.75 -4.38 -13.46
C GLY A 58 17.63 -3.16 -13.16
N VAL A 59 17.33 -1.97 -13.70
CA VAL A 59 18.14 -0.74 -13.45
C VAL A 59 17.92 -0.09 -12.07
N GLY A 60 17.20 -0.75 -11.16
CA GLY A 60 17.00 -0.24 -9.79
C GLY A 60 15.86 0.77 -9.60
N LYS A 61 14.88 0.86 -10.52
CA LYS A 61 13.75 1.80 -10.41
C LYS A 61 12.96 1.66 -9.10
N THR A 62 12.60 0.43 -8.74
CA THR A 62 11.90 0.14 -7.50
C THR A 62 12.75 0.47 -6.28
N THR A 63 14.05 0.18 -6.34
CA THR A 63 15.01 0.53 -5.29
C THR A 63 15.12 2.05 -5.10
N LEU A 64 15.16 2.83 -6.19
CA LEU A 64 15.16 4.28 -6.15
C LEU A 64 13.89 4.83 -5.49
N ALA A 65 12.72 4.40 -5.95
CA ALA A 65 11.44 4.85 -5.41
C ALA A 65 11.29 4.50 -3.92
N TYR A 66 11.62 3.26 -3.54
CA TYR A 66 11.56 2.79 -2.17
C TYR A 66 12.51 3.58 -1.26
N ALA A 67 13.76 3.77 -1.68
CA ALA A 67 14.75 4.47 -0.88
C ALA A 67 14.39 5.95 -0.69
N VAL A 68 13.87 6.62 -1.73
CA VAL A 68 13.38 8.01 -1.61
C VAL A 68 12.16 8.08 -0.67
N GLY A 69 11.18 7.18 -0.81
CA GLY A 69 10.02 7.12 0.09
C GLY A 69 10.42 6.94 1.56
N LYS A 70 11.34 6.00 1.84
CA LYS A 70 11.91 5.81 3.18
C LYS A 70 12.69 7.02 3.69
N LYS A 71 13.44 7.71 2.83
CA LYS A 71 14.19 8.93 3.18
C LYS A 71 13.24 10.09 3.55
N LEU A 72 12.07 10.15 2.92
CA LEU A 72 10.99 11.09 3.27
C LEU A 72 10.19 10.65 4.51
N SER A 73 10.62 9.60 5.21
CA SER A 73 9.93 9.02 6.39
C SER A 73 8.50 8.57 6.11
N GLN A 74 8.21 8.16 4.88
CA GLN A 74 6.90 7.67 4.46
C GLN A 74 6.81 6.14 4.54
N GLU A 75 5.62 5.64 4.86
CA GLU A 75 5.29 4.23 4.65
C GLU A 75 5.23 3.95 3.14
N VAL A 76 5.97 2.95 2.65
CA VAL A 76 6.02 2.61 1.23
C VAL A 76 5.15 1.39 0.96
N TYR A 77 4.32 1.47 -0.07
CA TYR A 77 3.41 0.41 -0.48
C TYR A 77 3.64 0.10 -1.96
N ILE A 78 3.91 -1.16 -2.29
CA ILE A 78 4.23 -1.64 -3.63
C ILE A 78 3.11 -2.56 -4.08
N PHE A 79 2.51 -2.23 -5.21
CA PHE A 79 1.55 -3.09 -5.90
C PHE A 79 2.16 -3.64 -7.18
N GLN A 80 2.30 -4.95 -7.26
CA GLN A 80 2.90 -5.62 -8.42
C GLN A 80 1.85 -5.86 -9.50
N CYS A 81 1.92 -5.10 -10.57
CA CYS A 81 1.01 -5.23 -11.70
C CYS A 81 1.50 -6.30 -12.68
N THR A 82 0.56 -7.05 -13.25
CA THR A 82 0.75 -8.00 -14.34
C THR A 82 -0.25 -7.70 -15.46
N MET A 83 -0.16 -8.40 -16.60
CA MET A 83 -1.15 -8.27 -17.69
C MET A 83 -2.57 -8.67 -17.28
N ASP A 84 -2.70 -9.47 -16.22
CA ASP A 84 -3.98 -9.93 -15.69
C ASP A 84 -4.51 -9.05 -14.56
N THR A 85 -3.75 -8.03 -14.12
CA THR A 85 -4.21 -7.08 -13.10
C THR A 85 -5.44 -6.33 -13.60
N ARG A 86 -6.53 -6.46 -12.85
CA ARG A 86 -7.79 -5.79 -13.15
C ARG A 86 -8.00 -4.59 -12.23
N PRO A 87 -8.85 -3.62 -12.60
CA PRO A 87 -9.13 -2.46 -11.75
C PRO A 87 -9.59 -2.83 -10.34
N GLU A 88 -10.34 -3.92 -10.19
CA GLU A 88 -10.81 -4.44 -8.90
C GLU A 88 -9.67 -4.88 -7.96
N ASP A 89 -8.53 -5.33 -8.50
CA ASP A 89 -7.37 -5.74 -7.70
C ASP A 89 -6.68 -4.52 -7.04
N LEU A 90 -6.86 -3.33 -7.62
CA LEU A 90 -6.29 -2.08 -7.11
C LEU A 90 -7.13 -1.44 -6.00
N ILE A 91 -8.33 -1.95 -5.73
CA ILE A 91 -9.26 -1.37 -4.74
C ILE A 91 -9.42 -2.25 -3.49
N ILE A 92 -10.65 -2.68 -3.18
CA ILE A 92 -10.98 -3.54 -2.05
C ILE A 92 -11.52 -4.84 -2.60
N THR A 93 -10.96 -5.96 -2.16
CA THR A 93 -11.39 -7.30 -2.56
C THR A 93 -12.09 -8.02 -1.42
N PRO A 94 -13.32 -8.55 -1.62
CA PRO A 94 -13.94 -9.43 -0.63
C PRO A 94 -13.22 -10.78 -0.61
N VAL A 95 -12.84 -11.24 0.58
CA VAL A 95 -12.18 -12.53 0.81
C VAL A 95 -12.96 -13.34 1.82
N ILE A 96 -12.98 -14.66 1.63
CA ILE A 96 -13.59 -15.57 2.60
C ILE A 96 -12.66 -15.66 3.83
N GLY A 97 -13.17 -15.27 4.98
CA GLY A 97 -12.54 -15.47 6.28
C GLY A 97 -12.62 -16.93 6.72
N GLY A 98 -11.56 -17.40 7.38
CA GLY A 98 -11.63 -18.64 8.15
C GLY A 98 -12.57 -18.43 9.33
N GLY A 99 -13.61 -19.25 9.46
CA GLY A 99 -14.64 -19.09 10.47
C GLY A 99 -14.07 -18.89 11.89
N ASN A 100 -14.51 -17.81 12.52
CA ASN A 100 -14.41 -17.44 13.94
C ASN A 100 -13.01 -17.37 14.57
N SER A 101 -12.49 -16.14 14.71
CA SER A 101 -11.58 -15.82 15.83
C SER A 101 -12.20 -14.94 16.93
N ASN A 102 -13.38 -14.31 16.73
CA ASN A 102 -14.02 -13.48 17.76
C ASN A 102 -15.57 -13.58 17.85
N ALA A 103 -16.23 -14.50 17.15
CA ALA A 103 -17.66 -14.70 17.37
C ALA A 103 -17.90 -15.32 18.75
N SER A 104 -18.65 -14.62 19.60
CA SER A 104 -19.17 -15.14 20.86
C SER A 104 -19.72 -16.55 20.64
N LYS A 105 -19.39 -17.47 21.57
CA LYS A 105 -19.70 -18.90 21.55
C LYS A 105 -21.21 -19.22 21.65
N SER A 106 -22.06 -18.58 20.85
CA SER A 106 -23.49 -18.82 20.79
C SER A 106 -23.93 -18.81 19.34
N GLN A 107 -24.24 -20.01 18.82
CA GLN A 107 -24.61 -20.31 17.43
C GLN A 107 -23.48 -20.17 16.39
N ALA A 108 -22.80 -21.30 16.15
CA ALA A 108 -21.96 -21.52 14.98
C ALA A 108 -22.81 -21.43 13.69
N LYS A 109 -22.87 -20.24 13.10
CA LYS A 109 -23.46 -20.00 11.78
C LYS A 109 -22.55 -20.62 10.73
N LEU A 110 -23.06 -21.59 9.96
CA LEU A 110 -22.35 -22.29 8.87
C LEU A 110 -21.92 -21.41 7.68
N THR A 111 -22.10 -20.08 7.77
CA THR A 111 -21.75 -19.16 6.68
C THR A 111 -20.33 -18.62 6.88
N PRO A 112 -19.41 -18.80 5.91
CA PRO A 112 -18.10 -18.16 5.96
C PRO A 112 -18.26 -16.64 6.06
N GLU A 113 -17.50 -16.03 6.95
CA GLU A 113 -17.48 -14.58 7.14
C GLU A 113 -16.79 -13.92 5.94
N ILE A 114 -17.43 -12.93 5.31
CA ILE A 114 -16.80 -12.12 4.26
C ILE A 114 -15.98 -11.04 4.95
N ARG A 115 -14.68 -10.98 4.64
CA ARG A 115 -13.80 -9.88 5.04
C ARG A 115 -13.43 -9.04 3.84
N TYR A 116 -13.23 -7.75 4.04
CA TYR A 116 -12.82 -6.84 2.99
C TYR A 116 -11.34 -6.52 3.15
N GLN A 117 -10.54 -6.83 2.13
CA GLN A 117 -9.11 -6.57 2.10
C GLN A 117 -8.83 -5.39 1.18
N ALA A 118 -8.30 -4.31 1.74
CA ALA A 118 -7.80 -3.19 0.95
C ALA A 118 -6.49 -3.57 0.24
N SER A 119 -6.33 -3.12 -1.00
CA SER A 119 -5.07 -3.21 -1.74
C SER A 119 -3.98 -2.35 -1.08
N SER A 120 -2.73 -2.55 -1.50
CA SER A 120 -1.61 -1.69 -1.11
C SER A 120 -1.85 -0.21 -1.50
N LEU A 121 -2.50 0.03 -2.64
CA LEU A 121 -2.83 1.38 -3.11
C LEU A 121 -3.89 2.04 -2.21
N VAL A 122 -4.99 1.34 -1.91
CA VAL A 122 -6.03 1.86 -1.00
C VAL A 122 -5.49 2.08 0.40
N THR A 123 -4.64 1.18 0.88
CA THR A 123 -3.99 1.34 2.17
C THR A 123 -3.12 2.61 2.22
N ALA A 124 -2.34 2.87 1.17
CA ALA A 124 -1.55 4.09 1.06
C ALA A 124 -2.43 5.35 1.05
N MET A 125 -3.54 5.34 0.30
CA MET A 125 -4.50 6.44 0.26
C MET A 125 -5.13 6.74 1.63
N ILE A 126 -5.35 5.72 2.45
CA ILE A 126 -5.97 5.89 3.78
C ILE A 126 -4.95 6.36 4.82
N ARG A 127 -3.70 5.88 4.76
CA ARG A 127 -2.70 6.17 5.81
C ARG A 127 -1.79 7.35 5.52
N GLY A 128 -1.51 7.61 4.25
CA GLY A 128 -0.55 8.63 3.80
C GLY A 128 -1.17 9.62 2.81
N GLY A 129 -2.50 9.73 2.80
CA GLY A 129 -3.21 10.85 2.20
C GLY A 129 -3.10 12.10 3.06
#